data_AF-A0A258I694-F1
#
_entry.id   AF-A0A258I694-F1
#
_cell.length_a   1.000
_cell.length_b   1.000
_cell.length_c   1.000
_cell.angle_alpha   90.00
_cell.angle_beta   90.00
_cell.angle_gamma   90.00
#
_symmetry.space_group_name_H-M   'P 1'
#
loop_
_entity.id
_entity.type
_entity.pdbx_description
1 polymer ?
#
loop_
_entity_poly.entity_id
_entity_poly.type
_entity_poly.pdbx_seq_one_letter_code
_entity_poly.pdbx_strand_id
1 'polypeptide(L)' 'MQPERLASAPRCLARTRSGIACQSPAVKGRKRCRMHGGTNPGAPRGNRNARKHGARSAEAMAAARYVREIARLVQNCG' A
#
# COMPACT_ATOMS: atom_id res chain seq x y z
N MET A 1 31.90 -6.04 13.19
CA MET A 1 31.37 -7.05 12.24
C MET A 1 29.86 -7.14 12.39
N GLN A 2 29.11 -7.29 11.29
CA GLN A 2 27.68 -7.63 11.41
C GLN A 2 27.57 -9.07 11.92
N PRO A 3 26.66 -9.37 12.87
CA PRO A 3 26.47 -10.74 13.34
C PRO A 3 25.99 -11.64 12.19
N GLU A 4 26.44 -12.89 12.16
CA GLU A 4 26.22 -13.83 11.03
C GLU A 4 24.76 -13.95 10.62
N ARG A 5 23.84 -13.97 11.60
CA ARG A 5 22.39 -14.01 11.35
C ARG A 5 21.87 -12.82 10.53
N LEU A 6 22.46 -11.64 10.71
CA LEU A 6 22.12 -10.45 9.92
C LEU A 6 22.84 -10.44 8.57
N ALA A 7 23.99 -11.09 8.45
CA ALA A 7 24.70 -11.24 7.19
C ALA A 7 23.99 -12.22 6.24
N SER A 8 23.45 -13.33 6.76
CA SER A 8 22.71 -14.33 5.97
C SER A 8 21.26 -13.94 5.66
N ALA A 9 20.72 -12.91 6.32
CA ALA A 9 19.35 -12.45 6.07
C ALA A 9 19.17 -11.85 4.65
N PRO A 10 17.99 -12.05 4.02
CA PRO A 10 17.64 -11.39 2.76
C PRO A 10 17.76 -9.87 2.86
N ARG A 11 18.12 -9.20 1.75
CA ARG A 11 18.22 -7.73 1.69
C ARG A 11 16.85 -7.10 1.46
N CYS A 12 16.64 -5.91 2.02
CA CYS A 12 15.37 -5.18 1.93
C CYS A 12 15.01 -4.74 0.49
N LEU A 13 15.99 -4.28 -0.28
CA LEU A 13 15.86 -3.84 -1.68
C LEU A 13 14.80 -2.76 -1.94
N ALA A 14 14.33 -2.06 -0.91
CA ALA A 14 13.51 -0.86 -1.08
C ALA A 14 14.38 0.25 -1.68
N ARG A 15 13.80 1.07 -2.56
CA ARG A 15 14.50 2.23 -3.12
C ARG A 15 14.77 3.24 -2.00
N THR A 16 16.04 3.57 -1.76
CA THR A 16 16.45 4.58 -0.78
C THR A 16 16.24 5.99 -1.34
N ARG A 17 16.41 7.01 -0.50
CA ARG A 17 16.39 8.42 -0.92
C ARG A 17 17.45 8.74 -1.97
N SER A 18 18.59 8.05 -1.94
CA SER A 18 19.66 8.15 -2.94
C SER A 18 19.38 7.37 -4.23
N GLY A 19 18.21 6.71 -4.36
CA GLY A 19 17.80 6.01 -5.57
C GLY A 19 18.31 4.57 -5.71
N ILE A 20 19.18 4.11 -4.80
CA ILE A 20 19.74 2.75 -4.82
C ILE A 20 18.89 1.76 -4.01
N ALA A 21 19.16 0.46 -4.18
CA ALA A 21 18.49 -0.59 -3.42
C ALA A 21 19.03 -0.68 -1.98
N CYS A 22 18.14 -0.70 -0.99
CA CYS A 22 18.49 -0.83 0.41
C CYS A 22 19.15 -2.19 0.73
N GLN A 23 20.36 -2.15 1.29
CA GLN A 23 21.16 -3.33 1.67
C GLN A 23 20.99 -3.76 3.13
N SER A 24 20.10 -3.11 3.89
CA SER A 24 19.81 -3.53 5.26
C SER A 24 19.12 -4.90 5.29
N PRO A 25 19.40 -5.74 6.30
CA PRO A 25 18.76 -7.04 6.44
C PRO A 25 17.24 -6.87 6.63
N ALA A 26 16.47 -7.73 5.97
CA ALA A 26 15.03 -7.81 6.14
C ALA A 26 14.67 -8.31 7.54
N VAL A 27 13.53 -7.85 8.07
CA VAL A 27 12.99 -8.39 9.32
C VAL A 27 12.64 -9.87 9.11
N LYS A 28 12.88 -10.73 10.10
CA LYS A 28 12.59 -12.17 10.03
C LYS A 28 11.16 -12.41 9.53
N GLY A 29 11.01 -13.22 8.48
CA GLY A 29 9.71 -13.54 7.87
C GLY A 29 9.09 -12.42 7.02
N ARG A 30 9.83 -11.35 6.72
CA ARG A 30 9.35 -10.18 5.96
C ARG A 30 10.29 -9.87 4.80
N LYS A 31 9.79 -9.09 3.84
CA LYS A 31 10.54 -8.68 2.64
C LYS A 31 11.36 -7.40 2.82
N ARG A 32 11.08 -6.61 3.85
CA ARG A 32 11.67 -5.26 4.06
C ARG A 32 12.39 -5.17 5.41
N CYS A 33 13.34 -4.26 5.53
CA CYS A 33 14.02 -3.95 6.78
C CYS A 33 13.13 -3.12 7.71
N ARG A 34 13.56 -2.96 8.97
CA ARG A 34 12.86 -2.15 9.99
C ARG A 34 12.52 -0.74 9.50
N MET A 35 13.43 -0.11 8.75
CA MET A 35 13.27 1.26 8.25
C MET A 35 12.32 1.39 7.05
N HIS A 36 12.14 0.31 6.27
CA HIS A 36 11.31 0.32 5.06
C HIS A 36 10.03 -0.51 5.23
N GLY A 37 9.46 -0.50 6.43
CA GLY A 37 8.14 -1.11 6.71
C GLY A 37 8.17 -2.59 7.08
N GLY A 38 9.34 -3.19 7.33
CA GLY A 38 9.42 -4.60 7.75
C GLY A 38 8.69 -4.92 9.05
N THR A 39 8.52 -3.94 9.93
CA THR A 39 7.75 -4.07 11.19
C THR A 39 6.28 -3.71 11.04
N ASN A 40 5.87 -3.13 9.92
CA ASN A 40 4.53 -2.63 9.73
C ASN A 40 3.75 -3.56 8.78
N PRO A 41 2.76 -4.32 9.25
CA PRO A 41 1.95 -5.19 8.40
C PRO A 41 1.01 -4.41 7.47
N GLY A 42 0.96 -3.08 7.59
CA GLY A 42 -0.03 -2.24 6.92
C GLY A 42 -1.31 -2.12 7.74
N ALA A 43 -2.19 -1.21 7.30
CA ALA A 43 -3.50 -1.05 7.92
C ALA A 43 -4.36 -2.32 7.71
N PRO A 44 -5.16 -2.73 8.70
CA PRO A 44 -6.10 -3.83 8.51
C PRO A 44 -7.13 -3.46 7.44
N ARG A 45 -7.67 -4.49 6.77
CA ARG A 45 -8.78 -4.32 5.83
C ARG A 45 -9.96 -3.66 6.55
N GLY A 46 -10.55 -2.63 5.94
CA GLY A 46 -11.66 -1.88 6.53
C GLY A 46 -11.26 -0.81 7.55
N ASN A 47 -9.97 -0.52 7.74
CA ASN A 47 -9.55 0.57 8.63
C ASN A 47 -10.20 1.91 8.26
N ARG A 48 -10.86 2.54 9.24
CA ARG A 48 -11.53 3.84 9.09
C ARG A 48 -10.68 5.01 9.62
N ASN A 49 -9.58 4.75 10.32
CA ASN A 49 -8.76 5.78 10.99
C ASN A 49 -8.12 6.77 10.00
N ALA A 50 -7.85 6.36 8.76
CA ALA A 50 -7.33 7.23 7.72
C ALA A 50 -8.43 7.87 6.83
N ARG A 51 -9.72 7.64 7.13
CA ARG A 51 -10.82 8.29 6.39
C ARG A 51 -10.83 9.77 6.72
N LYS A 52 -10.53 10.62 5.73
CA LYS A 52 -10.68 12.08 5.84
C LYS A 52 -12.03 12.56 5.33
N HIS A 53 -12.42 12.12 4.13
CA HIS A 53 -13.72 12.40 3.52
C HIS A 53 -14.32 11.11 2.92
N GLY A 54 -15.64 10.92 3.04
CA GLY A 54 -16.34 9.71 2.61
C GLY A 54 -16.36 9.48 1.09
N ALA A 55 -16.04 10.49 0.28
CA ALA A 55 -16.17 10.45 -1.18
C ALA A 55 -15.38 9.33 -1.90
N ARG A 56 -14.37 8.75 -1.25
CA ARG A 56 -13.56 7.65 -1.79
C ARG A 56 -13.82 6.31 -1.08
N SER A 57 -14.88 6.22 -0.27
CA SER A 57 -15.31 4.94 0.29
C SER A 57 -15.79 4.00 -0.82
N ALA A 58 -15.80 2.69 -0.53
CA ALA A 58 -16.30 1.71 -1.48
C ALA A 58 -17.77 2.00 -1.85
N GLU A 59 -18.58 2.37 -0.86
CA GLU A 59 -19.99 2.73 -1.02
C GLU A 59 -20.16 3.97 -1.90
N ALA A 60 -19.40 5.03 -1.62
CA ALA A 60 -19.46 6.27 -2.41
C ALA A 60 -19.01 6.05 -3.87
N MET A 61 -17.96 5.23 -4.08
CA MET A 61 -17.51 4.88 -5.44
C MET A 61 -18.54 4.03 -6.19
N ALA A 62 -19.24 3.13 -5.51
CA ALA A 62 -20.31 2.32 -6.10
C ALA A 62 -21.51 3.20 -6.50
N ALA A 63 -21.98 4.07 -5.60
CA ALA A 63 -23.05 5.01 -5.89
C ALA A 63 -22.70 5.92 -7.08
N ALA A 64 -21.48 6.46 -7.10
CA ALA A 64 -21.02 7.30 -8.21
C ALA A 64 -20.92 6.53 -9.54
N ARG A 65 -20.59 5.23 -9.51
CA ARG A 65 -20.57 4.38 -10.70
C ARG A 65 -21.98 4.19 -11.27
N TYR A 66 -22.93 3.87 -10.41
CA TYR A 66 -24.33 3.68 -10.78
C TYR A 66 -24.93 4.94 -11.44
N VAL A 67 -24.73 6.11 -10.82
CA VAL A 67 -25.20 7.39 -11.38
C VAL A 67 -24.58 7.67 -12.75
N ARG A 68 -23.28 7.39 -12.93
CA ARG A 68 -22.61 7.55 -14.23
C ARG A 68 -23.16 6.62 -15.30
N GLU A 69 -23.55 5.40 -14.93
CA GLU A 69 -24.13 4.44 -15.86
C GLU A 69 -25.50 4.91 -16.35
N ILE A 70 -26.36 5.38 -15.43
CA ILE A 70 -27.64 6.00 -15.78
C ILE A 70 -27.41 7.21 -16.70
N ALA A 71 -26.47 8.10 -16.34
CA ALA A 71 -26.21 9.30 -17.13
C ALA A 71 -25.79 8.96 -18.58
N ARG A 72 -25.00 7.89 -18.78
CA ARG A 72 -24.64 7.42 -20.13
C ARG A 72 -25.83 6.92 -20.91
N LEU A 73 -26.72 6.15 -20.27
CA LEU A 73 -27.93 5.66 -20.94
C LEU A 73 -28.79 6.82 -21.42
N VAL A 74 -29.02 7.82 -20.55
CA VAL A 74 -29.79 9.02 -20.89
C VAL A 74 -29.12 9.84 -22.01
N GLN A 75 -27.79 9.97 -22.00
CA GLN A 75 -27.05 10.71 -23.03
C GLN A 75 -27.00 9.99 -24.38
N ASN A 76 -27.10 8.66 -24.39
CA ASN A 76 -27.11 7.85 -25.60
C ASN A 76 -28.53 7.63 -26.16
N CYS A 77 -29.56 8.13 -25.48
CA CYS A 77 -30.92 8.25 -26.01
C CYS A 77 -31.00 9.53 -26.86
N GLY A 78 -30.38 9.50 -28.04
CA GLY A 78 -30.40 10.58 -29.03
C GLY A 78 -30.21 10.01 -30.43
#